data_AF-A0A841YRW6-F1
#
_entry.id   AF-A0A841YRW6-F1
#
_cell.length_a   1.000
_cell.length_b   1.000
_cell.length_c   1.000
_cell.angle_alpha   90.00
_cell.angle_beta   90.00
_cell.angle_gamma   90.00
#
_symmetry.space_group_name_H-M   'P 1'
#
loop_
_entity.id
_entity.type
_entity.pdbx_description
1 polymer ?
#
loop_
_entity_poly.entity_id
_entity_poly.type
_entity_poly.pdbx_seq_one_letter_code
_entity_poly.pdbx_strand_id
1 'polypeptide(L)' 'MEKISNLKELEEKMEKNKYCYPHGKYDQRDVLYHLAGNGYIFVDTTNWKGKHLFLTTPQGKMICYLERRGVSYGQKNDNR' A
#
# COMPACT_ATOMS: atom_id res chain seq x y z
N MET A 1 2.01 -0.94 -13.66
CA MET A 1 0.71 -0.89 -12.97
C MET A 1 -0.08 -2.18 -13.10
N GLU A 2 -0.37 -2.79 -11.97
CA GLU A 2 -1.22 -3.98 -11.82
C GLU A 2 -2.55 -3.58 -11.18
N LYS A 3 -3.67 -4.19 -11.59
CA LYS A 3 -5.00 -3.92 -11.05
C LYS A 3 -5.32 -4.91 -9.93
N ILE A 4 -5.77 -4.41 -8.78
CA ILE A 4 -6.28 -5.23 -7.67
C ILE A 4 -7.70 -4.81 -7.33
N SER A 5 -8.62 -5.78 -7.24
CA SER A 5 -10.06 -5.54 -7.03
C SER A 5 -10.54 -5.86 -5.62
N ASN A 6 -9.71 -6.50 -4.79
CA ASN A 6 -10.07 -6.80 -3.41
C ASN A 6 -8.87 -6.71 -2.46
N LEU A 7 -9.16 -6.51 -1.18
CA LEU A 7 -8.14 -6.32 -0.16
C LEU A 7 -7.30 -7.59 0.07
N LYS A 8 -7.90 -8.76 -0.06
CA LYS A 8 -7.21 -10.04 0.18
C LYS A 8 -6.05 -10.25 -0.82
N GLU A 9 -6.29 -10.01 -2.10
CA GLU A 9 -5.24 -10.05 -3.14
C GLU A 9 -4.09 -9.08 -2.83
N LEU A 10 -4.41 -7.87 -2.36
CA LEU A 10 -3.41 -6.90 -1.95
C LEU A 10 -2.60 -7.40 -0.76
N GLU A 11 -3.26 -7.93 0.27
CA GLU A 11 -2.62 -8.44 1.49
C GLU A 11 -1.74 -9.67 1.21
N GLU A 12 -2.18 -10.60 0.36
CA GLU A 12 -1.38 -11.74 -0.09
C GLU A 12 -0.11 -11.29 -0.82
N LYS A 13 -0.24 -10.26 -1.68
CA LYS A 13 0.90 -9.67 -2.38
C LYS A 13 1.85 -8.95 -1.44
N MET A 14 1.31 -8.22 -0.47
CA MET A 14 2.07 -7.57 0.58
C MET A 14 2.89 -8.60 1.35
N GLU A 15 2.27 -9.68 1.82
CA GLU A 15 2.97 -10.71 2.58
C GLU A 15 4.04 -11.42 1.73
N LYS A 16 3.68 -11.83 0.50
CA LYS A 16 4.61 -12.49 -0.45
C LYS A 16 5.85 -11.65 -0.73
N ASN A 17 5.69 -10.34 -0.88
CA ASN A 17 6.77 -9.42 -1.25
C ASN A 17 7.35 -8.65 -0.05
N LYS A 18 6.92 -8.99 1.17
CA LYS A 18 7.33 -8.36 2.43
C LYS A 18 7.05 -6.85 2.44
N TYR A 19 5.87 -6.40 2.04
CA TYR A 19 5.42 -5.02 2.20
C TYR A 19 4.47 -4.87 3.39
N CYS A 20 4.37 -3.65 3.93
CA CYS A 20 3.45 -3.27 4.99
C CYS A 20 2.95 -1.84 4.78
N TYR A 21 1.80 -1.52 5.39
CA TYR A 21 1.33 -0.15 5.50
C TYR A 21 2.22 0.62 6.49
N PRO A 22 2.84 1.74 6.09
CA PRO A 22 3.58 2.60 7.02
C PRO A 22 2.66 3.18 8.09
N HIS A 23 1.42 3.54 7.73
CA HIS A 23 0.40 4.04 8.64
C HIS A 23 -0.75 3.03 8.80
N GLY A 24 -0.40 1.77 9.07
CA GLY A 24 -1.28 0.67 9.51
C GLY A 24 -2.78 0.82 9.19
N LYS A 25 -3.58 1.04 10.23
CA LYS A 25 -5.06 1.09 10.14
C LYS A 25 -5.59 2.23 9.27
N TYR A 26 -4.88 3.35 9.16
CA TYR A 26 -5.32 4.50 8.37
C TYR A 26 -5.24 4.18 6.88
N ASP A 27 -4.07 3.73 6.42
CA ASP A 27 -3.84 3.40 5.01
C ASP A 27 -4.74 2.25 4.55
N GLN A 28 -4.89 1.20 5.37
CA GLN A 28 -5.77 0.08 5.06
C GLN A 28 -7.24 0.50 4.89
N ARG A 29 -7.70 1.46 5.72
CA ARG A 29 -9.06 1.99 5.63
C ARG A 29 -9.27 2.81 4.36
N ASP A 30 -8.33 3.66 3.99
CA ASP A 30 -8.41 4.46 2.76
C ASP A 30 -8.41 3.57 1.52
N VAL A 31 -7.58 2.53 1.50
CA VAL A 31 -7.59 1.49 0.46
C VAL A 31 -8.96 0.81 0.34
N LEU A 32 -9.56 0.42 1.47
CA LEU A 32 -10.90 -0.17 1.49
C LEU A 32 -11.97 0.77 0.92
N TYR A 33 -11.94 2.06 1.28
CA TYR A 33 -12.89 3.03 0.74
C TYR A 33 -12.75 3.17 -0.79
N HIS A 34 -11.52 3.19 -1.30
CA HIS A 34 -11.30 3.28 -2.74
C HIS A 34 -11.69 2.00 -3.48
N LEU A 35 -11.44 0.83 -2.91
CA LEU A 35 -11.91 -0.45 -3.45
C LEU A 35 -13.44 -0.51 -3.46
N ALA A 36 -14.12 -0.07 -2.40
CA ALA A 36 -15.58 -0.03 -2.34
C ALA A 36 -16.19 0.96 -3.34
N GLY A 37 -15.56 2.13 -3.52
CA GLY A 37 -16.06 3.19 -4.40
C GLY A 37 -15.76 2.97 -5.89
N ASN A 38 -14.61 2.40 -6.23
CA ASN A 38 -14.15 2.25 -7.62
C ASN A 38 -14.17 0.80 -8.11
N GLY A 39 -14.31 -0.19 -7.23
CA GLY A 39 -14.21 -1.61 -7.52
C GLY A 39 -12.78 -2.13 -7.70
N TYR A 40 -11.79 -1.24 -7.82
CA TYR A 40 -10.38 -1.60 -7.93
C TYR A 40 -9.44 -0.43 -7.65
N ILE A 41 -8.18 -0.77 -7.41
CA ILE A 41 -7.05 0.15 -7.32
C ILE A 41 -5.92 -0.35 -8.24
N PHE A 42 -4.97 0.52 -8.53
CA PHE A 42 -3.73 0.16 -9.20
C PHE A 42 -2.56 0.13 -8.24
N VAL A 43 -1.73 -0.90 -8.37
CA VAL A 43 -0.46 -1.05 -7.67
C VAL A 43 0.66 -0.78 -8.65
N ASP A 44 1.56 0.13 -8.30
CA ASP A 44 2.75 0.43 -9.10
C ASP A 44 4.05 0.38 -8.29
N THR A 45 5.12 -0.08 -8.93
CA THR A 45 6.47 -0.10 -8.36
C THR A 45 7.23 1.10 -8.88
N THR A 46 7.22 2.21 -8.14
CA THR A 46 7.69 3.50 -8.70
C THR A 46 9.13 3.86 -8.32
N ASN A 47 9.86 3.05 -7.54
CA ASN A 47 11.27 3.33 -7.24
C ASN A 47 12.27 2.28 -7.74
N TRP A 48 13.47 2.75 -8.08
CA TRP A 48 14.59 1.98 -8.65
C TRP A 48 15.08 0.80 -7.81
N LYS A 49 14.61 0.66 -6.56
CA LYS A 49 15.07 -0.39 -5.63
C LYS A 49 13.93 -1.25 -5.08
N GLY A 50 12.70 -1.09 -5.58
CA GLY A 50 11.52 -1.76 -5.04
C GLY A 50 11.34 -1.57 -3.53
N LYS A 51 11.60 -0.36 -3.01
CA LYS A 51 11.34 -0.07 -1.59
C LYS A 51 9.88 0.24 -1.33
N HIS A 52 9.20 0.90 -2.28
CA HIS A 52 7.82 1.34 -2.13
C HIS A 52 6.94 0.77 -3.25
N LEU A 53 5.72 0.40 -2.89
CA LEU A 53 4.61 0.22 -3.83
C LEU A 53 3.64 1.36 -3.66
N PHE A 54 3.24 2.01 -4.75
CA PHE A 54 2.24 3.07 -4.72
C PHE A 54 0.88 2.50 -5.08
N LEU A 55 -0.11 2.81 -4.26
CA LEU A 55 -1.50 2.49 -4.52
C LEU A 55 -2.17 3.73 -5.09
N THR A 56 -2.80 3.59 -6.26
CA THR A 56 -3.41 4.70 -6.97
C THR A 56 -4.84 4.37 -7.38
N THR A 57 -5.68 5.39 -7.46
CA THR A 57 -7.03 5.27 -8.00
C THR A 57 -6.99 5.10 -9.52
N PRO A 58 -8.11 4.69 -10.15
CA PRO A 58 -8.19 4.63 -11.61
C PRO A 58 -7.89 5.95 -12.34
N GLN A 59 -8.11 7.08 -11.65
CA GLN A 59 -7.85 8.42 -12.14
C GLN A 59 -6.39 8.87 -11.92
N GLY A 60 -5.52 7.96 -11.45
CA GLY A 60 -4.09 8.24 -11.22
C GLY A 60 -3.80 9.01 -9.93
N LYS A 61 -4.78 9.18 -9.02
CA LYS A 61 -4.53 9.83 -7.72
C LYS A 61 -3.87 8.84 -6.76
N MET A 62 -2.85 9.26 -6.03
CA MET A 62 -2.24 8.43 -4.99
C MET A 62 -3.20 8.26 -3.81
N ILE A 63 -3.40 7.02 -3.38
CA ILE A 63 -4.14 6.64 -2.17
C ILE A 63 -3.16 6.62 -1.01
N CYS A 64 -2.20 5.70 -1.06
CA CYS A 64 -1.12 5.57 -0.10
C CYS A 64 0.06 4.84 -0.77
N TYR A 65 1.09 4.54 0.02
CA TYR A 65 2.18 3.68 -0.40
C TYR A 65 2.45 2.59 0.63
N LEU A 66 3.03 1.48 0.19
CA LEU A 66 3.46 0.37 1.03
C LEU A 66 4.97 0.38 1.12
N GLU A 67 5.51 0.07 2.29
CA GLU A 67 6.95 -0.01 2.54
C GLU A 67 7.40 -1.45 2.67
N ARG A 68 8.59 -1.77 2.13
CA ARG A 68 9.17 -3.10 2.28
C ARG A 68 9.68 -3.30 3.71
N ARG A 69 9.16 -4.31 4.42
CA ARG A 69 9.59 -4.75 5.76
C ARG A 69 11.11 -5.00 5.76
N GLY A 70 11.79 -4.42 6.75
CA GLY A 70 13.25 -4.49 6.90
C GLY A 70 14.01 -3.34 6.23
N VAL A 71 13.32 -2.42 5.56
CA VAL A 71 13.89 -1.11 5.18
C VAL A 71 13.68 -0.16 6.35
N SER A 72 14.46 -0.33 7.42
CA SER A 72 14.36 0.47 8.63
C SER A 72 14.72 1.94 8.35
N TYR A 73 13.73 2.83 8.36
CA TYR A 73 13.93 4.22 8.77
C TYR A 73 13.14 4.41 10.06
N GLY A 74 13.83 4.93 11.07
CA GLY A 74 13.44 4.88 12.47
C GLY A 74 11.95 5.08 12.74
N GLN A 75 11.30 4.00 13.20
CA GLN A 75 10.21 4.15 14.14
C GLN A 75 10.78 4.89 15.35
N LYS A 76 10.62 6.21 15.38
CA LYS A 76 10.57 6.92 16.66
C LYS A 76 9.35 6.35 17.36
N ASN A 77 9.60 5.46 18.31
CA ASN A 77 8.63 5.11 19.33
C ASN A 77 8.22 6.42 20.01
N ASP A 78 7.07 6.96 19.64
CA ASP A 78 6.41 8.01 20.40
C ASP A 78 5.81 7.33 21.63
N ASN A 79 6.55 7.39 22.73
CA ASN A 79 6.09 7.02 24.07
C ASN A 79 4.91 7.94 24.43
N ARG A 80 3.72 7.37 24.59
CA ARG A 80 2.66 7.91 25.44
C ARG A 80 1.96 6.81 26.21
#